data_AF-A0A378SGV7-F1
#
_entry.id   AF-A0A378SGV7-F1
#
_cell.length_a   1.000
_cell.length_b   1.000
_cell.length_c   1.000
_cell.angle_alpha   90.00
_cell.angle_beta   90.00
_cell.angle_gamma   90.00
#
_symmetry.space_group_name_H-M   'P 1'
#
loop_
_entity.id
_entity.type
_entity.pdbx_description
1 polymer ?
#
loop_
_entity_poly.entity_id
_entity_poly.type
_entity_poly.pdbx_seq_one_letter_code
_entity_poly.pdbx_strand_id
1 'polypeptide(L)' 'MLAAADLVTWAQLIGFRNHPALARAEIATFRYRILHVAARITRGARQVRLRIDATWRWAAQIATAWQHLRTAFG' A
#
# COMPACT_ATOMS: atom_id res chain seq x y z
N MET A 1 12.63 -9.72 -12.64
CA MET A 1 12.03 -8.36 -12.56
C MET A 1 10.50 -8.35 -12.63
N LEU A 2 9.82 -9.40 -13.14
CA LEU A 2 8.35 -9.49 -13.13
C LEU A 2 7.73 -9.71 -11.74
N ALA A 3 8.34 -10.53 -10.88
CA ALA A 3 7.76 -10.89 -9.57
C ALA A 3 7.51 -9.67 -8.67
N ALA A 4 8.42 -8.68 -8.65
CA ALA A 4 8.23 -7.48 -7.83
C ALA A 4 7.10 -6.59 -8.36
N ALA A 5 6.97 -6.45 -9.68
CA ALA A 5 5.89 -5.69 -10.31
C ALA A 5 4.53 -6.38 -10.12
N ASP A 6 4.49 -7.71 -10.20
CA ASP A 6 3.29 -8.50 -9.98
C ASP A 6 2.82 -8.41 -8.52
N LEU A 7 3.73 -8.56 -7.55
CA LEU A 7 3.43 -8.38 -6.12
C LEU A 7 2.89 -6.97 -5.82
N VAL A 8 3.46 -5.93 -6.43
CA VAL A 8 2.97 -4.56 -6.29
C VAL A 8 1.58 -4.41 -6.90
N THR A 9 1.34 -5.00 -8.07
CA THR A 9 0.04 -4.97 -8.75
C THR A 9 -1.04 -5.65 -7.93
N TRP A 10 -0.76 -6.83 -7.37
CA TRP A 10 -1.66 -7.53 -6.45
C TRP A 10 -1.94 -6.71 -5.18
N ALA A 11 -0.90 -6.15 -4.56
CA ALA A 11 -1.06 -5.30 -3.38
C ALA A 11 -1.92 -4.07 -3.67
N GLN A 12 -1.75 -3.48 -4.86
CA GLN A 12 -2.51 -2.34 -5.34
C GLN A 12 -3.98 -2.69 -5.60
N LEU A 13 -4.24 -3.80 -6.28
CA LEU A 13 -5.61 -4.27 -6.56
C LEU A 13 -6.38 -4.60 -5.28
N ILE A 14 -5.76 -5.31 -4.33
CA ILE A 14 -6.41 -5.70 -3.07
C ILE A 14 -6.56 -4.50 -2.14
N GLY A 15 -5.49 -3.71 -1.97
CA GLY A 15 -5.48 -2.57 -1.06
C GLY A 15 -6.37 -1.41 -1.52
N PHE A 16 -6.32 -1.08 -2.81
CA PHE A 16 -7.00 0.09 -3.39
C PHE A 16 -8.28 -0.26 -4.17
N ARG A 17 -8.90 -1.41 -3.90
CA ARG A 17 -10.18 -1.83 -4.53
C ARG A 17 -11.29 -0.77 -4.48
N ASN A 18 -11.31 0.07 -3.43
CA ASN A 18 -12.29 1.15 -3.25
C ASN A 18 -11.86 2.48 -3.92
N HIS A 19 -10.67 2.53 -4.52
CA HIS A 19 -10.13 3.70 -5.22
C HIS A 19 -9.63 3.30 -6.62
N PRO A 20 -10.51 3.22 -7.63
CA PRO A 20 -10.17 2.71 -8.97
C PRO A 20 -9.08 3.55 -9.67
N ALA A 21 -8.98 4.84 -9.37
CA ALA A 21 -7.92 5.71 -9.87
C ALA A 21 -6.52 5.33 -9.34
N LEU A 22 -6.45 4.78 -8.12
CA LEU A 22 -5.22 4.25 -7.54
C LEU A 22 -5.04 2.77 -7.87
N ALA A 23 -6.11 2.00 -8.06
CA ALA A 23 -6.02 0.59 -8.45
C ALA A 23 -5.54 0.38 -9.90
N ARG A 24 -5.88 1.31 -10.81
CA ARG A 24 -5.42 1.31 -12.22
C ARG A 24 -4.23 2.24 -12.50
N ALA A 25 -3.71 2.91 -11.47
CA ALA A 25 -2.53 3.75 -11.63
C ALA A 25 -1.32 2.94 -12.11
N GLU A 26 -0.52 3.50 -13.00
CA GLU A 26 0.71 2.87 -13.44
C GLU A 26 1.65 2.60 -12.25
N ILE A 27 2.37 1.47 -12.24
CA ILE A 27 3.27 1.07 -11.15
C ILE A 27 4.29 2.18 -10.84
N ALA A 28 4.77 2.91 -11.85
CA ALA A 28 5.67 4.04 -11.64
C ALA A 28 4.99 5.16 -10.83
N THR A 29 3.74 5.50 -11.16
CA THR A 29 2.92 6.47 -10.42
C THR A 29 2.66 6.00 -9.00
N PHE A 30 2.38 4.71 -8.81
CA PHE A 30 2.21 4.11 -7.50
C PHE A 30 3.51 4.18 -6.67
N ARG A 31 4.67 3.90 -7.29
CA ARG A 31 5.97 4.03 -6.64
C ARG A 31 6.23 5.45 -6.15
N TYR A 32 5.97 6.46 -6.98
CA TYR A 32 6.17 7.85 -6.59
C TYR A 32 5.15 8.35 -5.56
N ARG A 33 3.89 7.89 -5.61
CA ARG A 33 2.84 8.39 -4.71
C ARG A 33 2.76 7.66 -3.38
N ILE A 34 3.08 6.36 -3.38
CA ILE A 34 2.89 5.44 -2.25
C ILE A 34 4.22 4.94 -1.70
N LEU A 35 5.20 4.54 -2.54
CA LEU A 35 6.49 4.04 -2.04
C LEU A 35 7.48 5.15 -1.67
N HIS A 36 7.33 6.35 -2.24
CA HIS A 36 8.15 7.51 -1.88
C HIS A 36 7.63 8.25 -0.64
N VAL A 37 6.43 7.91 -0.14
CA VAL A 37 5.96 8.49 1.11
C VAL A 37 6.91 8.06 2.25
N ALA A 38 7.11 8.93 3.23
CA ALA A 38 7.83 8.60 4.46
C ALA A 38 7.02 7.62 5.33
N ALA A 39 6.77 6.42 4.80
CA ALA A 39 6.17 5.32 5.51
C ALA A 39 7.26 4.39 6.03
N ARG A 40 7.19 4.06 7.32
CA ARG A 40 8.07 3.08 7.95
C ARG A 40 7.28 1.82 8.27
N ILE A 41 7.62 0.72 7.61
CA ILE A 41 7.08 -0.60 7.94
C ILE A 41 7.99 -1.23 9.00
N THR A 42 7.47 -1.45 10.20
CA THR A 42 8.17 -2.15 11.28
C THR A 42 7.58 -3.54 11.45
N ARG A 43 8.42 -4.58 11.42
CA ARG A 43 8.03 -5.97 11.68
C ARG A 43 8.54 -6.34 13.08
N GLY A 44 7.67 -6.81 13.97
CA GLY A 44 8.05 -7.24 15.31
C GLY A 44 7.00 -8.12 15.97
N ALA A 45 7.42 -9.16 16.69
CA ALA A 45 6.54 -10.07 17.45
C ALA A 45 5.27 -10.51 16.70
N ARG A 46 5.43 -11.03 15.47
CA ARG A 46 4.33 -11.46 14.57
C ARG A 46 3.35 -10.34 14.14
N GLN A 47 3.64 -9.09 14.48
CA GLN A 47 2.88 -7.91 14.07
C GLN A 47 3.67 -7.12 13.02
N VAL A 48 2.97 -6.68 11.98
CA VAL A 48 3.50 -5.74 11.01
C VAL A 48 2.80 -4.40 11.22
N ARG A 49 3.56 -3.38 11.63
CA ARG A 49 3.07 -2.04 11.93
C ARG A 49 3.51 -1.09 10.83
N LEU A 50 2.55 -0.46 10.19
CA LEU A 50 2.78 0.60 9.21
C LEU A 50 2.68 1.95 9.91
N ARG A 51 3.77 2.71 9.96
CA ARG A 51 3.77 4.12 10.39
C ARG A 51 3.80 5.00 9.15
N ILE A 52 2.83 5.88 9.00
CA ILE A 52 2.76 6.87 7.93
C ILE A 52 2.57 8.24 8.55
N ASP A 53 3.06 9.28 7.89
CA ASP A 53 2.75 10.65 8.28
C ASP A 53 1.25 10.94 8.07
N ALA A 54 0.57 11.36 9.13
CA ALA A 54 -0.88 11.58 9.13
C ALA A 54 -1.30 12.84 8.35
N THR A 55 -0.38 13.79 8.11
CA THR A 55 -0.66 15.02 7.35
C THR A 55 -0.62 14.79 5.84
N TRP A 56 -0.17 13.61 5.40
CA TRP A 56 -0.07 13.29 3.98
C TRP A 56 -1.43 13.09 3.33
N ARG A 57 -1.62 13.68 2.15
CA ARG A 57 -2.89 13.63 1.37
C ARG A 57 -3.45 12.23 1.09
N TRP A 58 -2.59 11.20 1.11
CA TRP A 58 -2.97 9.81 0.84
C TRP A 58 -2.91 8.91 2.08
N ALA A 59 -2.69 9.47 3.27
CA ALA A 59 -2.46 8.70 4.49
C ALA A 59 -3.64 7.77 4.82
N ALA A 60 -4.88 8.29 4.79
CA ALA A 60 -6.08 7.53 5.08
C ALA A 60 -6.30 6.37 4.08
N GLN A 61 -6.02 6.61 2.79
CA GLN A 61 -6.16 5.61 1.73
C GLN A 61 -5.11 4.51 1.89
N ILE A 62 -3.87 4.86 2.24
CA ILE A 62 -2.81 3.89 2.52
C ILE A 62 -3.14 3.05 3.75
N ALA A 63 -3.63 3.67 4.83
CA ALA A 63 -4.04 2.96 6.04
C ALA A 63 -5.19 1.98 5.77
N THR A 64 -6.18 2.41 4.98
CA THR A 64 -7.31 1.57 4.56
C THR A 64 -6.83 0.39 3.69
N ALA A 65 -5.96 0.66 2.72
CA ALA A 65 -5.36 -0.37 1.87
C ALA A 65 -4.54 -1.40 2.66
N TRP A 66 -3.80 -0.93 3.67
CA TRP A 66 -3.06 -1.79 4.59
C TRP A 66 -3.98 -2.71 5.38
N GLN A 67 -5.11 -2.18 5.87
CA GLN A 67 -6.12 -2.96 6.57
C GLN A 67 -6.73 -4.03 5.66
N HIS A 68 -7.09 -3.68 4.42
CA HIS A 68 -7.62 -4.63 3.44
C HIS A 68 -6.64 -5.76 3.13
N LEU A 69 -5.36 -5.45 2.96
CA LEU A 69 -4.32 -6.46 2.75
C LEU A 69 -4.20 -7.38 3.97
N ARG A 70 -4.22 -6.82 5.18
CA ARG A 70 -4.19 -7.61 6.42
C ARG A 70 -5.39 -8.55 6.56
N THR A 71 -6.58 -8.11 6.15
CA THR A 71 -7.79 -8.95 6.16
C THR A 71 -7.83 -9.96 5.01
N ALA A 72 -7.12 -9.72 3.91
CA ALA A 72 -7.08 -10.65 2.77
C ALA A 72 -6.12 -11.84 2.98
N PHE A 73 -5.12 -11.69 3.85
CA PHE A 73 -4.12 -12.71 4.17
C PHE A 73 -4.19 -13.22 5.62
N GLY A 74 -5.18 -12.78 6.40
CA GLY A 74 -5.44 -13.22 7.77
C GLY A 74 -6.59 -14.20 7.80
#